data_AF-A0A8T5MXW6-F1
#
_entry.id   AF-A0A8T5MXW6-F1
#
_cell.length_a   1.000
_cell.length_b   1.000
_cell.length_c   1.000
_cell.angle_alpha   90.00
_cell.angle_beta   90.00
_cell.angle_gamma   90.00
#
_symmetry.space_group_name_H-M   'P 1'
#
loop_
_entity.id
_entity.type
_entity.pdbx_description
1 polymer ?
#
loop_
_entity_poly.entity_id
_entity_poly.type
_entity_poly.pdbx_seq_one_letter_code
_entity_poly.pdbx_strand_id
1 'polypeptide(L)'
;PTAATPLQIFDGNILKNSTVALEVVNFSAISITNNVISNNDIGIYLTNSSPSIKYNIIRDNRIGIYCEESSNPLVRYNNIYSNTDFGIKNDDPTVTIDARYNWWGIIMPTQSATPLASISLYCTYLPFLDIPFNIDVS
;
A
#
# COMPACT_ATOMS: atom_id res chain seq x y z
N PRO A 1 -23.93 15.20 18.88
CA PRO A 1 -22.57 15.10 18.30
C PRO A 1 -21.96 13.72 18.59
N THR A 2 -21.88 12.86 17.58
CA THR A 2 -21.06 11.65 17.64
C THR A 2 -19.60 12.07 17.77
N ALA A 3 -18.89 11.53 18.76
CA ALA A 3 -17.47 11.81 18.93
C ALA A 3 -16.72 11.36 17.67
N ALA A 4 -15.76 12.17 17.20
CA ALA A 4 -14.89 11.76 16.11
C ALA A 4 -14.14 10.49 16.52
N THR A 5 -14.10 9.50 15.63
CA THR A 5 -13.38 8.25 15.88
C THR A 5 -11.89 8.56 16.04
N PRO A 6 -11.24 8.14 17.14
CA PRO A 6 -9.83 8.44 17.38
C PRO A 6 -8.94 7.77 16.34
N LEU A 7 -7.85 8.45 15.97
CA LEU A 7 -6.83 7.89 15.09
C LEU A 7 -6.15 6.69 15.76
N GLN A 8 -6.16 5.56 15.07
CA GLN A 8 -5.36 4.39 15.42
C GLN A 8 -4.01 4.43 14.69
N ILE A 9 -2.99 3.87 15.32
CA ILE A 9 -1.65 3.74 14.75
C ILE A 9 -1.29 2.26 14.73
N PHE A 10 -1.01 1.74 13.55
CA PHE A 10 -0.52 0.39 13.34
C PHE A 10 0.95 0.49 12.93
N ASP A 11 1.84 0.35 13.91
CA ASP A 11 3.25 0.73 13.83
C ASP A 11 4.20 -0.39 14.26
N GLY A 12 5.33 -0.52 13.56
CA GLY A 12 6.46 -1.35 13.99
C GLY A 12 6.26 -2.87 13.90
N ASN A 13 5.34 -3.35 13.05
CA ASN A 13 5.00 -4.77 12.98
C ASN A 13 5.71 -5.49 11.82
N ILE A 14 5.88 -6.81 11.97
CA ILE A 14 6.36 -7.70 10.91
C ILE A 14 5.25 -8.70 10.56
N LEU A 15 4.73 -8.61 9.34
CA LEU A 15 3.61 -9.43 8.85
C LEU A 15 4.07 -10.27 7.65
N LYS A 16 3.98 -11.60 7.77
CA LYS A 16 4.47 -12.52 6.74
C LYS A 16 3.78 -13.88 6.73
N ASN A 17 3.85 -14.55 5.60
CA ASN A 17 3.40 -15.94 5.38
C ASN A 17 1.89 -16.12 5.61
N SER A 18 1.09 -15.12 5.24
CA SER A 18 -0.38 -15.14 5.35
C SER A 18 -1.05 -15.01 3.99
N THR A 19 -2.32 -15.43 3.89
CA THR A 19 -3.15 -15.10 2.72
C THR A 19 -3.41 -13.59 2.66
N VAL A 20 -3.84 -12.98 3.77
CA VAL A 20 -3.95 -11.53 3.90
C VAL A 20 -3.19 -11.14 5.16
N ALA A 21 -2.21 -10.24 5.06
CA ALA A 21 -1.41 -9.83 6.22
C ALA A 21 -2.16 -8.82 7.10
N LEU A 22 -2.73 -7.77 6.50
CA LEU A 22 -3.54 -6.76 7.18
C LEU A 22 -4.80 -6.48 6.37
N GLU A 23 -5.97 -6.62 6.98
CA GLU A 23 -7.27 -6.28 6.39
C GLU A 23 -7.88 -5.09 7.13
N VAL A 24 -8.34 -4.08 6.37
CA VAL A 24 -9.02 -2.89 6.91
C VAL A 24 -10.35 -2.70 6.18
N VAL A 25 -11.45 -2.79 6.94
CA VAL A 25 -12.81 -2.77 6.40
C VAL A 25 -13.62 -1.67 7.07
N ASN A 26 -14.24 -0.79 6.28
CA ASN A 26 -15.08 0.32 6.75
C ASN A 26 -14.38 1.20 7.81
N PHE A 27 -13.05 1.37 7.71
CA PHE A 27 -12.26 2.11 8.70
C PHE A 27 -11.14 2.92 8.07
N SER A 28 -11.19 4.25 8.23
CA SER A 28 -10.20 5.17 7.64
C SER A 28 -9.35 5.92 8.67
N ALA A 29 -9.75 5.92 9.95
CA ALA A 29 -9.02 6.59 11.03
C ALA A 29 -7.84 5.75 11.52
N ILE A 30 -6.97 5.31 10.60
CA ILE A 30 -5.77 4.51 10.89
C ILE A 30 -4.55 5.00 10.09
N SER A 31 -3.40 5.05 10.75
CA SER A 31 -2.09 5.24 10.14
C SER A 31 -1.33 3.92 10.19
N ILE A 32 -0.95 3.40 9.01
CA ILE A 32 -0.15 2.17 8.86
C ILE A 32 1.28 2.61 8.55
N THR A 33 2.20 2.42 9.50
CA THR A 33 3.55 2.98 9.42
C THR A 33 4.64 2.07 9.98
N ASN A 34 5.87 2.18 9.48
CA ASN A 34 7.04 1.42 9.94
C ASN A 34 6.83 -0.10 10.04
N ASN A 35 5.97 -0.67 9.20
CA ASN A 35 5.75 -2.11 9.16
C ASN A 35 6.59 -2.76 8.05
N VAL A 36 6.93 -4.02 8.24
CA VAL A 36 7.51 -4.90 7.23
C VAL A 36 6.47 -5.94 6.85
N ILE A 37 5.95 -5.87 5.63
CA ILE A 37 4.88 -6.72 5.11
C ILE A 37 5.42 -7.52 3.92
N SER A 38 5.62 -8.82 4.10
CA SER A 38 6.29 -9.64 3.08
C SER A 38 5.88 -11.10 3.01
N ASN A 39 6.03 -11.73 1.84
CA ASN A 39 5.72 -13.15 1.63
C ASN A 39 4.26 -13.50 1.94
N ASN A 40 3.32 -12.64 1.53
CA ASN A 40 1.87 -12.88 1.66
C ASN A 40 1.23 -12.99 0.27
N ASP A 41 0.02 -13.54 0.18
CA ASP A 41 -0.76 -13.40 -1.05
C ASP A 41 -1.18 -11.93 -1.24
N ILE A 42 -1.76 -11.32 -0.21
CA ILE A 42 -2.06 -9.89 -0.15
C ILE A 42 -1.42 -9.29 1.09
N GLY A 43 -0.62 -8.23 0.89
CA GLY A 43 0.03 -7.51 1.99
C GLY A 43 -0.97 -6.71 2.83
N ILE A 44 -1.56 -5.66 2.23
CA ILE A 44 -2.61 -4.84 2.82
C ILE A 44 -3.85 -4.93 1.95
N TYR A 45 -4.99 -5.29 2.52
CA TYR A 45 -6.27 -5.33 1.83
C TYR A 45 -7.24 -4.28 2.41
N LEU A 46 -7.76 -3.40 1.56
CA LEU A 46 -8.64 -2.30 1.92
C LEU A 46 -10.00 -2.44 1.24
N THR A 47 -11.05 -2.38 2.06
CA THR A 47 -12.45 -2.36 1.61
C THR A 47 -13.14 -1.16 2.23
N ASN A 48 -13.66 -0.25 1.40
CA ASN A 48 -14.28 1.01 1.83
C ASN A 48 -13.48 1.76 2.91
N SER A 49 -12.17 1.87 2.69
CA SER A 49 -11.21 2.37 3.69
C SER A 49 -10.15 3.26 3.03
N SER A 50 -9.84 4.40 3.67
CA SER A 50 -8.89 5.40 3.16
C SER A 50 -7.81 5.75 4.20
N PRO A 51 -6.98 4.77 4.63
CA PRO A 51 -5.92 5.00 5.59
C PRO A 51 -4.75 5.81 5.02
N SER A 52 -3.89 6.31 5.91
CA SER A 52 -2.55 6.78 5.55
C SER A 52 -1.56 5.62 5.63
N ILE A 53 -0.84 5.34 4.55
CA ILE A 53 0.16 4.25 4.48
C ILE A 53 1.52 4.87 4.15
N LYS A 54 2.43 4.90 5.12
CA LYS A 54 3.73 5.58 4.99
C LYS A 54 4.86 4.83 5.68
N TYR A 55 6.09 4.96 5.20
CA TYR A 55 7.27 4.41 5.87
C TYR A 55 7.24 2.89 6.08
N ASN A 56 6.51 2.15 5.23
CA ASN A 56 6.48 0.69 5.28
C ASN A 56 7.43 0.09 4.23
N ILE A 57 7.86 -1.14 4.50
CA ILE A 57 8.49 -2.03 3.52
C ILE A 57 7.46 -3.08 3.12
N ILE A 58 6.99 -3.02 1.88
CA ILE A 58 5.95 -3.92 1.34
C ILE A 58 6.52 -4.68 0.15
N ARG A 59 6.94 -5.92 0.37
CA ARG A 59 7.75 -6.66 -0.61
C ARG A 59 7.44 -8.14 -0.70
N ASP A 60 7.75 -8.75 -1.83
CA ASP A 60 7.65 -10.22 -2.01
C ASP A 60 6.24 -10.76 -1.70
N ASN A 61 5.19 -9.95 -1.87
CA ASN A 61 3.80 -10.41 -1.81
C ASN A 61 3.29 -10.68 -3.23
N ARG A 62 2.19 -11.42 -3.42
CA ARG A 62 1.55 -11.44 -4.76
C ARG A 62 1.01 -10.06 -5.10
N ILE A 63 0.19 -9.49 -4.21
CA ILE A 63 -0.24 -8.08 -4.28
C ILE A 63 0.24 -7.36 -3.03
N GLY A 64 0.95 -6.24 -3.18
CA GLY A 64 1.43 -5.44 -2.05
C GLY A 64 0.29 -4.75 -1.29
N ILE A 65 -0.48 -3.92 -1.99
CA ILE A 65 -1.67 -3.23 -1.47
C ILE A 65 -2.83 -3.46 -2.45
N TYR A 66 -3.96 -3.97 -1.94
CA TYR A 66 -5.18 -4.18 -2.73
C TYR A 66 -6.32 -3.29 -2.21
N CYS A 67 -6.97 -2.55 -3.10
CA CYS A 67 -8.02 -1.59 -2.77
C CYS A 67 -9.30 -1.88 -3.57
N GLU A 68 -10.42 -1.99 -2.86
CA GLU A 68 -11.76 -2.18 -3.42
C GLU A 68 -12.79 -1.29 -2.70
N GLU A 69 -14.00 -1.21 -3.26
CA GLU A 69 -15.16 -0.50 -2.69
C GLU A 69 -14.87 0.95 -2.30
N SER A 70 -14.39 1.76 -3.25
CA SER A 70 -14.07 3.18 -3.05
C SER A 70 -12.97 3.48 -2.03
N SER A 71 -12.14 2.48 -1.70
CA SER A 71 -10.93 2.68 -0.91
C SER A 71 -9.96 3.64 -1.61
N ASN A 72 -9.61 4.75 -0.94
CA ASN A 72 -8.74 5.78 -1.49
C ASN A 72 -7.63 6.15 -0.50
N PRO A 73 -6.70 5.22 -0.21
CA PRO A 73 -5.59 5.48 0.71
C PRO A 73 -4.63 6.54 0.16
N LEU A 74 -3.94 7.21 1.08
CA LEU A 74 -2.75 8.01 0.75
C LEU A 74 -1.50 7.16 0.98
N VAL A 75 -0.86 6.72 -0.10
CA VAL A 75 0.29 5.80 -0.05
C VAL A 75 1.55 6.54 -0.47
N ARG A 76 2.41 6.94 0.47
CA ARG A 76 3.63 7.72 0.15
C ARG A 76 4.80 7.35 1.05
N TYR A 77 6.02 7.52 0.54
CA TYR A 77 7.25 7.29 1.31
C TYR A 77 7.39 5.84 1.81
N ASN A 78 6.93 4.88 1.01
CA ASN A 78 7.11 3.46 1.26
C ASN A 78 8.14 2.87 0.28
N ASN A 79 8.69 1.73 0.67
CA ASN A 79 9.48 0.85 -0.20
C ASN A 79 8.58 -0.30 -0.65
N ILE A 80 8.10 -0.26 -1.90
CA ILE A 80 7.13 -1.23 -2.44
C ILE A 80 7.77 -1.96 -3.63
N TYR A 81 8.31 -3.17 -3.43
CA TYR A 81 9.13 -3.81 -4.47
C TYR A 81 8.99 -5.34 -4.47
N SER A 82 9.37 -5.98 -5.59
CA SER A 82 9.34 -7.44 -5.74
C SER A 82 7.97 -8.11 -5.48
N ASN A 83 6.87 -7.35 -5.51
CA ASN A 83 5.53 -7.94 -5.47
C ASN A 83 5.19 -8.51 -6.86
N THR A 84 4.65 -9.73 -6.94
CA THR A 84 4.66 -10.49 -8.20
C THR A 84 3.57 -10.07 -9.19
N ASP A 85 2.37 -9.74 -8.73
CA ASP A 85 1.28 -9.26 -9.60
C ASP A 85 1.29 -7.73 -9.67
N PHE A 86 1.18 -7.08 -8.51
CA PHE A 86 1.18 -5.62 -8.37
C PHE A 86 1.77 -5.17 -7.05
N GLY A 87 2.50 -4.05 -7.06
CA GLY A 87 2.82 -3.32 -5.83
C GLY A 87 1.57 -2.67 -5.21
N ILE A 88 0.74 -2.05 -6.05
CA ILE A 88 -0.60 -1.55 -5.69
C ILE A 88 -1.59 -1.94 -6.79
N LYS A 89 -2.70 -2.56 -6.39
CA LYS A 89 -3.87 -2.85 -7.23
C LYS A 89 -5.07 -2.04 -6.73
N ASN A 90 -5.62 -1.21 -7.61
CA ASN A 90 -6.92 -0.56 -7.43
C ASN A 90 -7.95 -1.23 -8.36
N ASP A 91 -8.95 -1.90 -7.78
CA ASP A 91 -10.06 -2.52 -8.54
C ASP A 91 -11.29 -1.61 -8.67
N ASP A 92 -11.23 -0.39 -8.13
CA ASP A 92 -12.30 0.60 -8.28
C ASP A 92 -11.86 1.75 -9.21
N PRO A 93 -12.35 1.80 -10.47
CA PRO A 93 -11.99 2.83 -11.43
C PRO A 93 -12.57 4.21 -11.10
N THR A 94 -13.45 4.32 -10.10
CA THR A 94 -14.10 5.60 -9.71
C THR A 94 -13.22 6.45 -8.79
N VAL A 95 -12.17 5.86 -8.22
CA VAL A 95 -11.19 6.54 -7.37
C VAL A 95 -9.80 6.45 -7.97
N THR A 96 -8.93 7.40 -7.65
CA THR A 96 -7.53 7.37 -8.07
C THR A 96 -6.63 7.44 -6.84
N ILE A 97 -5.91 6.36 -6.58
CA ILE A 97 -5.01 6.25 -5.42
C ILE A 97 -3.79 7.16 -5.63
N ASP A 98 -3.46 7.96 -4.62
CA ASP A 98 -2.23 8.75 -4.61
C ASP A 98 -1.07 7.89 -4.05
N ALA A 99 -0.27 7.36 -4.98
CA ALA A 99 0.88 6.48 -4.74
C ALA A 99 2.23 7.17 -5.07
N ARG A 100 2.27 8.51 -5.02
CA ARG A 100 3.48 9.29 -5.32
C ARG A 100 4.53 9.14 -4.22
N TYR A 101 5.78 9.41 -4.55
CA TYR A 101 6.91 9.41 -3.61
C TYR A 101 7.14 8.06 -2.91
N ASN A 102 6.78 6.95 -3.56
CA ASN A 102 7.22 5.61 -3.15
C ASN A 102 8.43 5.19 -3.99
N TRP A 103 9.26 4.31 -3.44
CA TRP A 103 10.29 3.61 -4.19
C TRP A 103 9.77 2.24 -4.62
N TRP A 104 9.91 1.91 -5.91
CA TRP A 104 9.27 0.72 -6.51
C TRP A 104 10.21 -0.48 -6.72
N GLY A 105 11.45 -0.39 -6.21
CA GLY A 105 12.49 -1.38 -6.46
C GLY A 105 13.19 -1.25 -7.81
N ILE A 106 12.69 -0.38 -8.70
CA ILE A 106 13.18 -0.18 -10.06
C ILE A 106 13.13 1.30 -10.45
N ILE A 107 14.01 1.71 -11.36
CA ILE A 107 14.16 3.10 -11.82
C ILE A 107 13.06 3.58 -12.78
N MET A 108 12.20 2.67 -13.27
CA MET A 108 11.06 2.99 -14.13
C MET A 108 9.89 2.05 -13.81
N PRO A 109 9.12 2.33 -12.75
CA PRO A 109 7.92 1.58 -12.44
C PRO A 109 6.93 1.61 -13.60
N THR A 110 6.32 0.45 -13.87
CA THR A 110 5.32 0.29 -14.93
C THR A 110 3.91 0.40 -14.37
N GLN A 111 3.00 0.90 -15.21
CA GLN A 111 1.57 0.92 -14.93
C GLN A 111 0.82 0.09 -15.97
N SER A 112 -0.02 -0.85 -15.54
CA SER A 112 -0.80 -1.71 -16.44
C SER A 112 -2.15 -2.09 -15.85
N ALA A 113 -3.08 -2.54 -16.69
CA ALA A 113 -4.31 -3.21 -16.25
C ALA A 113 -4.08 -4.69 -15.88
N THR A 114 -2.97 -5.29 -16.34
CA THR A 114 -2.64 -6.70 -16.16
C THR A 114 -1.51 -6.88 -15.14
N PRO A 115 -1.42 -8.06 -14.48
CA PRO A 115 -0.32 -8.38 -13.58
C PRO A 115 1.07 -8.21 -14.20
N LEU A 116 2.09 -8.23 -13.35
CA LEU A 116 3.52 -7.98 -13.64
C LEU A 116 3.88 -6.49 -13.79
N ALA A 117 3.04 -5.59 -13.27
CA ALA A 117 3.33 -4.16 -13.22
C ALA A 117 3.58 -3.70 -11.78
N SER A 118 4.40 -2.66 -11.59
CA SER A 118 4.58 -2.07 -10.26
C SER A 118 3.25 -1.51 -9.73
N ILE A 119 2.44 -0.92 -10.61
CA ILE A 119 1.17 -0.25 -10.27
C ILE A 119 0.06 -0.66 -11.24
N SER A 120 -1.17 -0.84 -10.75
CA SER A 120 -2.34 -0.98 -11.62
C SER A 120 -2.76 0.36 -12.25
N LEU A 121 -3.71 0.33 -13.20
CA LEU A 121 -4.46 1.54 -13.57
C LEU A 121 -5.11 2.19 -12.34
N TYR A 122 -5.52 3.46 -12.50
CA TYR A 122 -6.22 4.24 -11.46
C TYR A 122 -5.39 4.51 -10.20
N CYS A 123 -4.07 4.63 -10.37
CA CYS A 123 -3.13 5.07 -9.35
C CYS A 123 -2.20 6.14 -9.94
N THR A 124 -1.98 7.22 -9.20
CA THR A 124 -0.98 8.24 -9.56
C THR A 124 0.33 7.93 -8.83
N TYR A 125 1.41 7.66 -9.56
CA TYR A 125 2.69 7.27 -8.96
C TYR A 125 3.85 8.23 -9.27
N LEU A 126 3.64 9.23 -10.13
CA LEU A 126 4.64 10.25 -10.47
C LEU A 126 4.48 11.50 -9.59
N PRO A 127 5.57 12.03 -9.00
CA PRO A 127 6.93 11.48 -9.04
C PRO A 127 7.08 10.23 -8.16
N PHE A 128 8.01 9.34 -8.51
CA PHE A 128 8.47 8.24 -7.65
C PHE A 128 9.89 8.51 -7.13
N LEU A 129 10.36 7.72 -6.18
CA LEU A 129 11.72 7.83 -5.63
C LEU A 129 12.69 6.97 -6.44
N ASP A 130 13.89 7.48 -6.73
CA ASP A 130 14.94 6.74 -7.45
C ASP A 130 15.75 5.81 -6.54
N ILE A 131 15.77 6.10 -5.24
CA ILE A 131 16.44 5.31 -4.20
C ILE A 131 15.43 4.87 -3.14
N PRO A 132 15.71 3.78 -2.40
CA PRO A 132 14.88 3.39 -1.26
C PRO A 132 14.66 4.55 -0.31
N PHE A 133 13.44 4.71 0.17
CA PHE A 133 13.14 5.60 1.28
C PHE A 133 13.85 5.09 2.54
N ASN A 134 14.55 5.97 3.25
CA ASN A 134 15.25 5.60 4.47
C ASN A 134 14.23 5.35 5.59
N ILE A 135 14.10 4.10 6.03
CA ILE A 135 13.22 3.68 7.11
C ILE A 135 14.13 3.19 8.24
N ASP A 136 14.16 3.92 9.36
CA ASP A 136 14.83 3.47 10.57
C ASP A 136 13.98 2.37 11.22
N VAL A 137 14.28 1.11 10.87
CA VAL A 137 13.74 -0.06 11.58
C VAL A 137 14.58 -0.29 12.84
N SER A 138 14.26 0.46 13.91
CA SER A 138 14.87 0.31 15.24
C SER A 138 14.25 -0.82 16.06
#